data_AF-A0ABD0RTL3-F1
#
_entry.id   AF-A0ABD0RTL3-F1
#
_cell.length_a   1.000
_cell.length_b   1.000
_cell.length_c   1.000
_cell.angle_alpha   90.00
_cell.angle_beta   90.00
_cell.angle_gamma   90.00
#
_symmetry.space_group_name_H-M   'P 1'
#
loop_
_entity.id
_entity.type
_entity.pdbx_description
1 polymer ?
#
loop_
_entity_poly.entity_id
_entity_poly.type
_entity_poly.pdbx_seq_one_letter_code
_entity_poly.pdbx_strand_id
1 'polypeptide(L)'
;PTGKKFRSKPQLARYLGNSMDLSSFDFRTGKMLMSKLNKNRQRIRYDHSQSKGKPDLNTSLPVRQTASIFKQPVTKVTNHPSNKVKTDPQKAVDQPRQ
;
A
#
# COMPACT_ATOMS: atom_id res chain seq x y z
N PRO A 1 -0.27 -28.32 -11.95
CA PRO A 1 0.90 -27.43 -11.68
C PRO A 1 1.91 -27.46 -12.83
N THR A 2 2.29 -26.31 -13.38
CA THR A 2 3.07 -26.21 -14.64
C THR A 2 4.59 -26.42 -14.48
N GLY A 3 5.06 -26.90 -13.32
CA GLY A 3 6.50 -27.12 -13.07
C GLY A 3 7.37 -25.85 -12.95
N LYS A 4 6.77 -24.65 -12.97
CA LYS A 4 7.52 -23.38 -12.85
C LYS A 4 8.18 -23.26 -11.47
N LYS A 5 9.50 -23.04 -11.44
CA LYS A 5 10.28 -22.89 -10.20
C LYS A 5 10.38 -21.43 -9.77
N PHE A 6 10.07 -21.17 -8.51
CA PHE A 6 10.20 -19.86 -7.88
C PHE A 6 11.31 -19.92 -6.82
N ARG A 7 12.14 -18.88 -6.74
CA ARG A 7 13.29 -18.81 -5.80
C ARG A 7 13.06 -17.83 -4.65
N SER A 8 11.99 -17.04 -4.69
CA SER A 8 11.66 -16.09 -3.63
C SER A 8 10.16 -15.88 -3.48
N LYS A 9 9.73 -15.49 -2.27
CA LYS A 9 8.34 -15.14 -1.96
C LYS A 9 7.79 -14.03 -2.87
N PRO A 10 8.51 -12.91 -3.14
CA PRO A 10 8.00 -11.86 -4.02
C PRO A 10 7.82 -12.32 -5.47
N GLN A 11 8.60 -13.29 -5.95
CA GLN A 11 8.44 -13.86 -7.29
C GLN A 11 7.16 -14.69 -7.38
N LEU A 12 6.90 -15.54 -6.38
CA LEU A 12 5.69 -16.35 -6.28
C LEU A 12 4.43 -15.48 -6.11
N ALA A 13 4.49 -14.46 -5.24
CA ALA A 13 3.37 -13.55 -4.99
C ALA A 13 2.94 -12.80 -6.26
N ARG A 14 3.90 -12.31 -7.07
CA ARG A 14 3.59 -11.67 -8.36
C ARG A 14 2.96 -12.62 -9.37
N TYR A 15 3.37 -13.88 -9.36
CA TYR A 15 2.83 -14.90 -10.27
C TYR A 15 1.38 -15.25 -9.94
N LEU A 16 1.04 -15.36 -8.65
CA LEU A 16 -0.32 -15.62 -8.20
C LEU A 16 -1.19 -14.34 -8.23
N GLY A 17 -0.58 -13.16 -8.14
CA GLY A 17 -1.27 -11.89 -8.14
C GLY A 17 -2.27 -11.80 -6.98
N ASN A 18 -3.45 -11.25 -7.25
CA ASN A 18 -4.50 -11.07 -6.24
C ASN A 18 -5.35 -12.33 -6.01
N SER A 19 -5.04 -13.45 -6.66
CA SER A 19 -5.81 -14.70 -6.50
C SER A 19 -5.52 -15.40 -5.17
N MET A 20 -4.37 -15.14 -4.55
CA MET A 20 -3.98 -15.73 -3.26
C MET A 20 -3.24 -14.73 -2.40
N ASP A 21 -3.62 -14.63 -1.12
CA ASP A 21 -2.87 -13.87 -0.12
C ASP A 21 -1.75 -14.73 0.51
N LEU A 22 -0.50 -14.31 0.29
CA LEU A 22 0.68 -14.94 0.88
C LEU A 22 1.18 -14.20 2.13
N SER A 23 0.42 -13.26 2.71
CA SER A 23 0.83 -12.44 3.87
C SER A 23 1.32 -13.28 5.07
N SER A 24 0.65 -14.38 5.35
CA SER A 24 0.97 -15.32 6.43
C SER A 24 1.84 -16.50 5.99
N PHE A 25 2.12 -16.66 4.69
CA PHE A 25 2.97 -17.75 4.18
C PHE A 25 4.47 -17.48 4.42
N ASP A 26 5.22 -18.45 4.92
CA ASP A 26 6.69 -18.38 5.01
C ASP A 26 7.35 -19.21 3.91
N PHE A 27 8.17 -18.55 3.09
CA PHE A 27 8.83 -19.14 1.93
C PHE A 27 10.02 -20.03 2.30
N ARG A 28 10.67 -19.80 3.45
CA ARG A 28 11.81 -20.62 3.87
C ARG A 28 11.34 -21.98 4.39
N THR A 29 10.26 -21.99 5.18
CA THR A 29 9.72 -23.21 5.78
C THR A 29 8.61 -23.87 4.95
N GLY A 30 8.00 -23.15 4.01
CA GLY A 30 6.88 -23.62 3.22
C GLY A 30 5.57 -23.74 4.01
N LYS A 31 5.46 -23.09 5.18
CA LYS A 31 4.31 -23.20 6.08
C LYS A 31 3.54 -21.90 6.22
N MET A 32 2.26 -22.00 6.54
CA MET A 32 1.43 -20.85 6.93
C MET A 32 1.66 -20.51 8.40
N LEU A 33 1.97 -19.24 8.69
CA LEU A 33 2.14 -18.72 10.04
C LEU A 33 0.76 -18.51 10.70
N MET A 34 0.28 -19.54 11.38
CA MET A 34 -0.99 -19.56 12.13
C MET A 34 -1.09 -18.46 13.21
N SER A 35 0.05 -18.01 13.73
CA SER A 35 0.14 -16.93 14.73
C SER A 35 -0.39 -15.57 14.24
N LYS A 36 -0.37 -15.32 12.92
CA LYS A 36 -0.98 -14.10 12.34
C LYS A 36 -2.47 -14.24 12.07
N LEU A 37 -2.99 -15.46 11.95
CA LEU A 37 -4.42 -15.73 11.74
C LEU A 37 -5.23 -15.59 13.04
N ASN A 38 -4.59 -15.82 14.19
CA ASN A 38 -5.25 -15.82 15.51
C ASN A 38 -5.42 -14.44 16.16
N LYS A 39 -4.93 -13.35 15.55
CA LYS A 39 -5.05 -12.00 16.14
C LYS A 39 -6.47 -11.40 16.10
N ASN A 40 -7.44 -12.08 15.49
CA ASN A 40 -8.82 -11.59 15.39
C ASN A 40 -9.76 -12.02 16.52
N ARG A 41 -9.32 -12.84 17.50
CA ARG A 41 -10.21 -13.34 18.58
C ARG A 41 -9.91 -12.86 19.99
N GLN A 42 -8.84 -12.09 20.20
CA GLN A 42 -8.40 -11.68 21.55
C GLN A 42 -8.24 -10.16 21.69
N ARG A 43 -9.27 -9.38 21.39
CA ARG A 43 -9.35 -7.96 21.78
C ARG A 43 -10.75 -7.57 22.25
N ILE A 44 -11.27 -8.27 23.25
CA ILE A 44 -12.30 -7.73 24.15
C ILE A 44 -11.60 -7.50 25.50
N ARG A 45 -10.84 -6.41 25.64
CA ARG A 45 -10.58 -5.71 26.91
C ARG A 45 -10.26 -4.24 26.59
N TYR A 46 -11.20 -3.36 26.95
CA TYR A 46 -11.04 -2.03 27.57
C TYR A 46 -9.63 -1.41 27.41
N ASP A 47 -9.34 -0.25 26.80
CA ASP A 47 -9.88 1.10 27.04
C ASP A 47 -9.20 2.09 26.03
N HIS A 48 -9.98 3.07 25.56
CA HIS A 48 -9.72 4.35 24.88
C HIS A 48 -8.48 4.69 24.00
N SER A 49 -8.84 5.32 22.86
CA SER A 49 -8.11 6.29 22.02
C SER A 49 -7.29 5.79 20.81
N GLN A 50 -8.04 5.65 19.69
CA GLN A 50 -7.76 6.12 18.33
C GLN A 50 -6.29 6.21 17.85
N SER A 51 -5.97 5.36 16.85
CA SER A 51 -5.03 5.60 15.71
C SER A 51 -4.10 4.43 15.35
N LYS A 52 -4.23 3.25 15.96
CA LYS A 52 -3.40 2.07 15.62
C LYS A 52 -4.16 1.13 14.69
N GLY A 53 -4.22 1.43 13.39
CA GLY A 53 -4.88 0.48 12.47
C GLY A 53 -4.86 0.75 10.98
N LYS A 54 -4.50 1.95 10.54
CA LYS A 54 -4.26 2.21 9.12
C LYS A 54 -2.77 2.47 8.94
N PRO A 55 -2.04 1.76 8.07
CA PRO A 55 -0.94 2.43 7.42
C PRO A 55 -1.62 3.61 6.71
N ASP A 56 -1.44 4.80 7.25
CA ASP A 56 -1.65 6.01 6.50
C ASP A 56 -0.73 5.90 5.28
N LEU A 57 -1.26 5.30 4.22
CA LEU A 57 -0.65 5.30 2.91
C LEU A 57 -1.01 6.65 2.30
N ASN A 58 -0.46 7.71 2.89
CA ASN A 58 -0.53 9.06 2.37
C ASN A 58 0.17 9.02 1.01
N THR A 59 -0.62 8.79 -0.04
CA THR A 59 -0.16 8.77 -1.44
C THR A 59 -0.09 10.17 -2.04
N SER A 60 -0.48 11.17 -1.25
CA SER A 60 -0.36 12.58 -1.60
C SER A 60 1.10 12.90 -1.89
N LEU A 61 1.31 13.64 -2.98
CA LEU A 61 2.66 14.00 -3.38
C LEU A 61 3.19 15.07 -2.42
N PRO A 62 4.46 14.97 -2.01
CA PRO A 62 5.03 15.92 -1.08
C PRO A 62 4.93 17.32 -1.67
N VAL A 63 4.58 18.29 -0.83
CA VAL A 63 4.54 19.69 -1.25
C VAL A 63 5.97 20.22 -1.31
N ARG A 64 6.29 20.96 -2.37
CA ARG A 64 7.60 21.62 -2.49
C ARG A 64 7.75 22.69 -1.41
N GLN A 65 8.90 22.69 -0.73
CA GLN A 65 9.33 23.80 0.13
C GLN A 65 9.99 24.87 -0.75
N THR A 66 9.19 25.59 -1.52
CA THR A 66 9.65 26.72 -2.34
C THR A 66 9.34 28.03 -1.64
N ALA A 67 10.13 29.07 -1.91
CA ALA A 67 9.85 30.43 -1.46
C ALA A 67 8.51 30.99 -2.00
N SER A 68 7.93 30.35 -3.03
CA SER A 68 6.59 30.69 -3.52
C SER A 68 5.52 30.19 -2.56
N ILE A 69 4.65 31.11 -2.12
CA ILE A 69 3.49 30.84 -1.26
C ILE A 69 2.34 30.15 -2.00
N PHE A 70 2.37 30.17 -3.34
CA PHE A 70 1.36 29.51 -4.17
C PHE A 70 1.68 28.02 -4.27
N LYS A 71 0.69 27.17 -3.93
CA LYS A 71 0.84 25.70 -3.99
C LYS A 71 1.00 25.24 -5.44
N GLN A 72 2.22 24.95 -5.84
CA GLN A 72 2.50 24.31 -7.13
C GLN A 72 2.35 22.79 -7.00
N PRO A 73 1.68 22.12 -7.96
CA PRO A 73 1.54 20.67 -7.93
C PRO A 73 2.90 19.98 -8.12
N VAL A 74 3.05 18.81 -7.50
CA VAL A 74 4.19 17.91 -7.73
C VAL A 74 3.68 16.70 -8.49
N THR A 75 4.48 16.18 -9.43
CA THR A 75 4.15 15.00 -10.22
C THR A 75 4.92 13.77 -9.76
N LYS A 76 4.26 12.62 -9.69
CA LYS A 76 4.89 11.33 -9.40
C LYS A 76 5.44 10.73 -10.70
N VAL A 77 6.75 10.56 -10.80
CA VAL A 77 7.37 9.81 -11.92
C VAL A 77 7.53 8.35 -11.51
N THR A 78 7.22 7.43 -12.41
CA THR A 78 7.45 6.00 -12.19
C THR A 78 7.94 5.32 -13.46
N ASN A 79 9.05 4.61 -13.37
CA ASN A 79 9.73 3.99 -14.52
C ASN A 79 9.28 2.54 -14.78
N HIS A 80 8.27 2.05 -14.04
CA HIS A 80 7.85 0.66 -14.15
C HIS A 80 6.65 0.52 -15.10
N PRO A 81 6.72 -0.34 -16.13
CA PRO A 81 5.70 -0.43 -17.19
C PRO A 81 4.31 -0.87 -16.70
N SER A 82 4.23 -1.51 -15.53
CA SER A 82 2.96 -1.95 -14.93
C SER A 82 2.34 -0.97 -13.93
N ASN A 83 2.94 0.19 -13.68
CA ASN A 83 2.43 1.12 -12.68
C ASN A 83 1.34 2.02 -13.30
N LYS A 84 0.07 1.65 -13.10
CA LYS A 84 -1.07 2.49 -13.49
C LYS A 84 -1.15 3.68 -12.52
N VAL A 85 -0.54 4.81 -12.88
CA VAL A 85 -0.80 6.08 -12.20
C VAL A 85 -2.28 6.38 -12.41
N LYS A 86 -3.11 6.14 -11.38
CA LYS A 86 -4.47 6.69 -11.36
C LYS A 86 -4.31 8.20 -11.31
N THR A 87 -4.52 8.87 -12.43
CA THR A 87 -4.78 10.30 -12.44
C THR A 87 -6.04 10.50 -11.59
N ASP A 88 -5.85 11.06 -10.40
CA ASP A 88 -6.97 11.51 -9.58
C ASP A 88 -7.75 12.53 -10.44
N PRO A 89 -9.05 12.33 -10.74
CA PRO A 89 -9.82 13.36 -11.41
C PRO A 89 -9.73 14.60 -10.53
N GLN A 90 -9.11 15.64 -11.09
CA GLN A 90 -8.77 16.89 -10.42
C GLN A 90 -9.88 17.29 -9.44
N LYS A 91 -9.54 17.34 -8.15
CA LYS A 91 -10.26 18.25 -7.25
C LYS A 91 -10.27 19.61 -7.93
N ALA A 92 -11.47 20.12 -8.20
CA ALA A 92 -11.67 21.46 -8.75
C ALA A 92 -10.81 22.43 -7.94
N VAL A 93 -9.83 23.03 -8.60
CA VAL A 93 -9.01 24.08 -8.01
C VAL A 93 -9.94 25.27 -7.96
N ASP A 94 -10.49 25.53 -6.78
CA ASP A 94 -11.29 26.74 -6.58
C ASP A 94 -10.37 27.93 -6.85
N GLN A 95 -10.71 28.71 -7.88
CA GLN A 95 -9.92 29.88 -8.27
C GLN A 95 -10.06 30.92 -7.16
N PRO A 96 -8.95 31.50 -6.66
CA PRO A 96 -9.07 32.63 -5.76
C PRO A 96 -9.72 33.79 -6.54
N ARG A 97 -10.93 34.16 -6.17
CA ARG A 97 -11.51 35.44 -6.58
C ARG A 97 -10.89 36.55 -5.74
N GLN A 98 -10.51 37.63 -6.42
CA GLN A 98 -9.90 38.83 -5.84
C GLN A 98 -10.81 39.53 -4.82
#